data_AF-R6XC11-F1
#
_entry.id   AF-R6XC11-F1
#
_cell.length_a   1.000
_cell.length_b   1.000
_cell.length_c   1.000
_cell.angle_alpha   90.00
_cell.angle_beta   90.00
_cell.angle_gamma   90.00
#
_symmetry.space_group_name_H-M   'P 1'
#
loop_
_entity.id
_entity.type
_entity.pdbx_description
1 polymer ?
#
loop_
_entity_poly.entity_id
_entity_poly.type
_entity_poly.pdbx_seq_one_letter_code
_entity_poly.pdbx_strand_id
1 'polypeptide(L)'
;MRLEKRLFERFLKGVKEWLPSYYDSIVDTATIDDVGYKMGFDKEPAYIFDFELSDEKIKELKNLSNSLQFSATKNKTFDEELFKKYDSLAGFISIIDFNYKK
;
A
#
# COMPACT_ATOMS: atom_id res chain seq x y z
N MET A 1 -8.79 -2.21 8.23
CA MET A 1 -7.83 -3.08 7.51
C MET A 1 -7.00 -3.89 8.52
N ARG A 2 -6.58 -5.12 8.20
CA ARG A 2 -5.69 -5.96 9.06
C ARG A 2 -4.48 -6.42 8.26
N LEU A 3 -3.26 -6.04 8.66
CA LEU A 3 -2.01 -6.39 7.96
C LEU A 3 -0.96 -6.97 8.91
N GLU A 4 -0.20 -7.96 8.46
CA GLU A 4 1.04 -8.37 9.13
C GLU A 4 2.07 -7.23 9.14
N LYS A 5 3.02 -7.26 10.07
CA LYS A 5 4.00 -6.18 10.28
C LYS A 5 4.68 -5.73 9.00
N ARG A 6 5.21 -6.67 8.22
CA ARG A 6 5.95 -6.35 6.98
C ARG A 6 5.07 -5.69 5.92
N LEU A 7 3.80 -6.10 5.82
CA LEU A 7 2.85 -5.50 4.90
C LEU A 7 2.40 -4.13 5.38
N PHE A 8 2.21 -3.95 6.69
CA PHE A 8 1.89 -2.66 7.30
C PHE A 8 2.99 -1.62 7.07
N GLU A 9 4.26 -1.99 7.27
CA GLU A 9 5.40 -1.08 7.00
C GLU A 9 5.48 -0.67 5.53
N ARG A 10 5.25 -1.62 4.61
CA ARG A 10 5.19 -1.34 3.16
C ARG A 10 4.01 -0.43 2.81
N PHE A 11 2.85 -0.69 3.43
CA PHE A 11 1.66 0.11 3.26
C PHE A 11 1.89 1.55 3.73
N LEU A 12 2.41 1.75 4.95
CA LEU A 12 2.73 3.07 5.49
C LEU A 12 3.72 3.83 4.61
N LYS A 13 4.73 3.15 4.05
CA LYS A 13 5.66 3.76 3.10
C LYS A 13 4.93 4.22 1.84
N GLY A 14 4.05 3.39 1.29
CA GLY A 14 3.23 3.74 0.14
C GLY A 14 2.27 4.89 0.42
N VAL A 15 1.63 4.93 1.59
CA VAL A 15 0.78 6.06 2.01
C VAL A 15 1.60 7.34 2.11
N LYS A 16 2.77 7.30 2.75
CA LYS A 16 3.64 8.48 2.88
C LYS A 16 4.07 9.04 1.52
N GLU A 17 4.31 8.16 0.56
CA GLU A 17 4.77 8.53 -0.79
C GLU A 17 3.62 9.02 -1.68
N TRP A 18 2.48 8.32 -1.69
CA TRP A 18 1.42 8.50 -2.68
C TRP A 18 0.15 9.18 -2.13
N LEU A 19 -0.07 9.13 -0.82
CA LEU A 19 -1.25 9.64 -0.12
C LEU A 19 -0.87 10.31 1.22
N PRO A 20 0.06 11.29 1.23
CA PRO A 20 0.64 11.81 2.47
C PRO A 20 -0.39 12.38 3.44
N SER A 21 -1.52 12.90 2.94
CA SER A 21 -2.62 13.42 3.77
C SER A 21 -3.31 12.37 4.63
N TYR A 22 -3.15 11.08 4.33
CA TYR A 22 -3.74 9.97 5.08
C TYR A 22 -2.77 9.38 6.10
N TYR A 23 -1.49 9.77 6.07
CA TYR A 23 -0.44 9.14 6.87
C TYR A 23 -0.71 9.26 8.37
N ASP A 24 -0.92 10.48 8.86
CA ASP A 24 -1.13 10.73 10.29
C ASP A 24 -2.39 10.00 10.79
N SER A 25 -3.48 10.03 10.02
CA SER A 25 -4.72 9.32 10.37
C SER A 25 -4.52 7.80 10.52
N ILE A 26 -3.69 7.18 9.69
CA ILE A 26 -3.42 5.74 9.78
C ILE A 26 -2.54 5.45 10.98
N VAL A 27 -1.54 6.28 11.24
CA VAL A 27 -0.66 6.12 12.42
C VAL A 27 -1.45 6.28 13.71
N ASP A 28 -2.37 7.24 13.76
CA ASP A 28 -3.19 7.53 14.94
C ASP A 28 -4.23 6.43 15.23
N THR A 29 -4.72 5.74 14.19
CA THR A 29 -5.73 4.67 14.33
C THR A 29 -5.13 3.27 14.39
N ALA A 30 -3.84 3.11 14.12
CA ALA A 30 -3.20 1.80 14.11
C ALA A 30 -3.06 1.21 15.51
N THR A 31 -3.55 -0.02 15.67
CA THR A 31 -3.44 -0.83 16.88
C THR A 31 -2.84 -2.19 16.54
N ILE A 32 -2.23 -2.84 17.53
CA ILE A 32 -1.63 -4.17 17.37
C ILE A 32 -2.57 -5.21 17.99
N ASP A 33 -3.00 -6.17 17.18
CA ASP A 33 -3.70 -7.38 17.60
C ASP A 33 -2.70 -8.54 17.70
N ASP A 34 -2.40 -8.94 18.94
CA ASP A 34 -1.48 -10.03 19.26
C ASP A 34 -2.17 -11.25 19.87
N VAL A 35 -3.50 -11.29 19.88
CA VAL A 35 -4.26 -12.38 20.53
C VAL A 35 -3.99 -13.71 19.82
N GLY A 36 -4.12 -13.73 18.49
CA GLY A 36 -3.85 -14.93 17.69
C GLY A 36 -2.40 -15.40 17.82
N TYR A 37 -1.45 -14.45 17.92
CA TYR A 37 -0.04 -14.76 18.13
C TYR A 37 0.22 -15.39 19.51
N LYS A 38 -0.31 -14.79 20.59
CA LYS A 38 -0.16 -15.29 21.97
C LYS A 38 -0.78 -16.66 22.16
N MET A 39 -1.87 -16.96 21.45
CA MET A 39 -2.52 -18.27 21.48
C MET A 39 -1.85 -19.32 20.57
N GLY A 40 -0.82 -18.95 19.82
CA GLY A 40 -0.09 -19.84 18.92
C GLY A 40 -0.80 -20.14 17.59
N PHE A 41 -1.84 -19.38 17.24
CA PHE A 41 -2.56 -19.51 15.96
C PHE A 41 -1.87 -18.74 14.83
N ASP A 42 -1.33 -17.57 15.14
CA ASP A 42 -0.64 -16.70 14.18
C ASP A 42 0.88 -16.74 14.40
N LYS A 43 1.64 -16.55 13.31
CA LYS A 43 3.12 -16.51 13.36
C LYS A 43 3.66 -15.18 13.89
N GLU A 44 2.89 -14.11 13.74
CA GLU A 44 3.23 -12.77 14.20
C GLU A 44 1.97 -11.94 14.52
N PRO A 45 2.08 -10.86 15.31
CA PRO A 45 0.99 -9.91 15.52
C PRO A 45 0.55 -9.20 14.23
N ALA A 46 -0.71 -8.79 14.19
CA ALA A 46 -1.27 -8.01 13.10
C ALA A 46 -1.53 -6.56 13.51
N TYR A 47 -1.49 -5.66 12.54
CA TYR A 47 -1.83 -4.25 12.68
C TYR A 47 -3.25 -4.03 12.15
N ILE A 48 -4.10 -3.43 12.97
CA ILE A 48 -5.48 -3.07 12.65
C ILE A 48 -5.61 -1.56 12.65
N PHE A 49 -6.14 -1.00 11.57
CA PHE A 49 -6.29 0.46 11.41
C PHE A 49 -7.45 0.77 10.46
N ASP A 50 -7.96 1.99 10.56
CA ASP A 50 -9.00 2.48 9.66
C ASP A 50 -8.36 3.14 8.44
N PHE A 51 -8.86 2.74 7.27
CA PHE A 51 -8.39 3.27 6.00
C PHE A 51 -9.49 3.21 4.97
N GLU A 52 -9.92 4.38 4.52
CA GLU A 52 -10.94 4.53 3.51
C GLU A 52 -10.43 5.45 2.40
N LEU A 53 -10.65 5.04 1.16
CA LEU A 53 -10.30 5.79 -0.04
C LEU A 53 -11.51 5.83 -0.96
N SER A 54 -11.79 6.99 -1.53
CA SER A 54 -12.82 7.06 -2.57
C SER A 54 -12.39 6.26 -3.81
N ASP A 55 -13.38 5.71 -4.51
CA ASP A 55 -13.16 4.99 -5.78
C ASP A 55 -12.45 5.88 -6.82
N GLU A 56 -12.74 7.18 -6.80
CA GLU A 56 -12.06 8.18 -7.63
C GLU A 56 -10.56 8.22 -7.34
N LYS A 57 -10.18 8.21 -6.05
CA LYS A 57 -8.77 8.25 -5.65
C LYS A 57 -8.04 6.96 -6.03
N ILE A 58 -8.70 5.81 -5.90
CA ILE A 58 -8.17 4.52 -6.33
C ILE A 58 -7.96 4.53 -7.86
N LYS A 59 -8.92 5.09 -8.62
CA LYS A 59 -8.81 5.22 -10.08
C LYS A 59 -7.65 6.14 -10.49
N GLU A 60 -7.46 7.26 -9.80
CA GLU A 60 -6.31 8.16 -10.02
C GLU A 60 -4.98 7.43 -9.86
N LEU A 61 -4.80 6.68 -8.76
CA LEU A 61 -3.59 5.91 -8.50
C LEU A 61 -3.32 4.87 -9.59
N LYS A 62 -4.36 4.16 -10.04
CA LYS A 62 -4.25 3.17 -11.13
C LYS A 62 -3.85 3.81 -12.45
N ASN A 63 -4.42 4.97 -12.78
CA ASN A 63 -4.04 5.72 -13.97
C ASN A 63 -2.58 6.20 -13.91
N LEU A 64 -2.14 6.68 -12.75
CA LEU A 64 -0.75 7.09 -12.53
C LEU A 64 0.21 5.90 -12.69
N SER A 65 -0.12 4.74 -12.11
CA SER A 65 0.65 3.51 -12.26
C SER A 65 0.82 3.11 -13.73
N ASN A 66 -0.26 3.13 -14.51
CA ASN A 66 -0.21 2.83 -15.95
C ASN A 66 0.66 3.84 -16.72
N SER A 67 0.55 5.12 -16.39
CA SER A 67 1.38 6.16 -17.01
C SER A 67 2.87 5.97 -16.70
N LEU A 68 3.21 5.61 -15.45
CA LEU A 68 4.59 5.36 -15.05
C LEU A 68 5.16 4.13 -15.77
N GLN A 69 4.39 3.05 -15.84
CA GLN A 69 4.78 1.83 -16.57
C GLN A 69 5.07 2.11 -18.04
N PHE A 70 4.18 2.86 -18.70
CA PHE A 70 4.34 3.23 -20.09
C PHE A 70 5.59 4.09 -20.29
N SER A 71 5.79 5.12 -19.45
CA SER A 71 6.96 5.99 -19.54
C SER A 71 8.27 5.26 -19.29
N ALA A 72 8.31 4.33 -18.33
CA ALA A 72 9.50 3.55 -17.99
C ALA A 72 9.94 2.57 -19.10
N THR A 73 9.03 2.19 -20.00
CA THR A 73 9.25 1.16 -21.03
C THR A 73 9.20 1.72 -22.46
N LYS A 74 9.06 3.04 -22.62
CA LYS A 74 8.93 3.70 -23.93
C LYS A 74 10.25 3.74 -24.72
N ASN A 75 10.17 3.79 -26.05
CA ASN A 75 11.29 4.16 -26.94
C ASN A 75 12.55 3.27 -26.85
N LYS A 76 12.40 1.95 -26.63
CA LYS A 76 13.51 0.98 -26.55
C LYS A 76 14.56 1.31 -25.47
N THR A 77 14.25 2.23 -24.57
CA THR A 77 15.11 2.66 -23.48
C THR A 77 14.35 2.41 -22.19
N PHE A 78 14.94 1.57 -21.33
CA PHE A 78 14.39 1.30 -20.02
C PHE A 78 14.85 2.37 -19.05
N ASP A 79 13.91 3.07 -18.43
CA ASP A 79 14.20 4.02 -17.37
C ASP A 79 14.01 3.33 -16.01
N GLU A 80 15.13 3.00 -15.38
CA GLU A 80 15.16 2.27 -14.11
C GLU A 80 14.54 3.08 -12.96
N GLU A 81 14.69 4.40 -12.95
CA GLU A 81 14.13 5.24 -11.88
C GLU A 81 12.61 5.33 -11.97
N LEU A 82 12.08 5.53 -13.19
CA LEU A 82 10.64 5.49 -13.44
C LEU A 82 10.07 4.10 -13.15
N PHE A 83 10.79 3.04 -13.50
CA PHE A 83 10.35 1.68 -13.19
C PHE A 83 10.29 1.42 -11.68
N LYS A 84 11.27 1.89 -10.90
CA LYS A 84 11.24 1.79 -9.43
C LYS A 84 10.05 2.52 -8.82
N LYS A 85 9.68 3.69 -9.36
CA LYS A 85 8.47 4.43 -8.94
C LYS A 85 7.20 3.66 -9.28
N TYR A 86 7.12 3.12 -10.49
CA TYR A 86 6.03 2.24 -10.90
C TYR A 86 5.90 1.02 -9.96
N ASP A 87 6.99 0.32 -9.69
CA ASP A 87 7.02 -0.88 -8.84
C ASP A 87 6.56 -0.56 -7.40
N SER A 88 7.01 0.58 -6.85
CA SER A 88 6.53 1.09 -5.54
C SER A 88 5.02 1.31 -5.54
N LEU A 89 4.48 2.03 -6.54
CA LEU A 89 3.06 2.34 -6.63
C LEU A 89 2.20 1.10 -6.90
N ALA A 90 2.65 0.21 -7.77
CA ALA A 90 1.96 -1.04 -8.09
C ALA A 90 1.88 -1.95 -6.85
N GLY A 91 2.98 -2.06 -6.09
CA GLY A 91 3.00 -2.76 -4.82
C GLY A 91 2.02 -2.17 -3.80
N PHE A 92 1.95 -0.84 -3.72
CA PHE A 92 1.00 -0.15 -2.85
C PHE A 92 -0.47 -0.40 -3.24
N ILE A 93 -0.80 -0.25 -4.53
CA ILE A 93 -2.15 -0.51 -5.06
C ILE A 93 -2.56 -1.97 -4.83
N SER A 94 -1.64 -2.92 -4.98
CA SER A 94 -1.90 -4.34 -4.71
C SER A 94 -2.31 -4.60 -3.26
N ILE A 95 -1.65 -3.93 -2.30
CA ILE A 95 -2.04 -4.01 -0.88
C ILE A 95 -3.44 -3.44 -0.67
N ILE A 96 -3.78 -2.32 -1.30
CA ILE A 96 -5.13 -1.73 -1.23
C ILE A 96 -6.15 -2.70 -1.83
N ASP A 97 -5.98 -3.13 -3.08
CA ASP A 97 -6.96 -3.97 -3.78
C ASP A 97 -7.23 -5.29 -3.05
N PHE A 98 -6.20 -5.94 -2.49
CA PHE A 98 -6.35 -7.21 -1.74
C PHE A 98 -7.14 -7.04 -0.43
N ASN A 99 -7.01 -5.88 0.22
CA ASN A 99 -7.58 -5.65 1.55
C ASN A 99 -8.83 -4.77 1.56
N TYR A 100 -9.15 -4.11 0.44
CA TYR A 100 -10.29 -3.19 0.29
C TYR A 100 -11.53 -3.84 -0.35
N LYS A 101 -11.35 -4.87 -1.21
CA LYS A 101 -12.48 -5.59 -1.85
C LYS A 101 -13.02 -6.74 -0.98
N LYS A 102 -13.50 -6.45 0.23
CA LYS A 102 -14.34 -7.37 1.01
C LYS A 102 -15.77 -6.87 1.09
#